data_AF-A0A545UWS7-F1
#
_entry.id   AF-A0A545UWS7-F1
#
_cell.length_a   1.000
_cell.length_b   1.000
_cell.length_c   1.000
_cell.angle_alpha   90.00
_cell.angle_beta   90.00
_cell.angle_gamma   90.00
#
_symmetry.space_group_name_H-M   'P 1'
#
loop_
_entity.id
_entity.type
_entity.pdbx_description
1 polymer ?
#
loop_
_entity_poly.entity_id
_entity_poly.type
_entity_poly.pdbx_seq_one_letter_code
_entity_poly.pdbx_strand_id
1 'polypeptide(L)'
;MVLPEPKDFIEEESRRRLFWMIYLLDRYATIATAFEFALDDREIDRSLPCRDDLWMANRKVETKWFTTHSFPEAEAVPRNDLNTTAHLGAFSYYIEVLGILSKIHTFLKQPVNIGVVEDVERWQLRYKELDNMLTSWKYGLPAEFSNMGKIFQPGSRNLSCTWVMLHATYHTTVIRLHSSAAYPTTRSPIFTPSFSASQRCLGAVENIAALTEFASTNGYLQRLGPPFAFTVWVSARLLLVHGSTVEHKLSQQIAFFVDTLRVLGAFWPVAQRYCSLLQRVLDEHRDSEQKGDGITPSSVKILADMRRTAFDLDFLISRQPRHGMHTMSQLSSEIPARIPAANELEYLDVFDFFNVPRLPLAGDSLAVPNEAVTHPAMHASSNVNPQHGIATDFNITNFMMDVNSDWFKQEGGKF
;
A
#
# COMPACT_ATOMS: atom_id res chain seq x y z
N MET A 1 -34.95 11.16 -9.62
CA MET A 1 -33.64 10.69 -10.13
C MET A 1 -32.97 11.85 -10.87
N VAL A 2 -31.69 12.15 -10.62
CA VAL A 2 -31.01 13.35 -11.14
C VAL A 2 -30.63 13.23 -12.63
N LEU A 3 -30.58 12.01 -13.18
CA LEU A 3 -30.31 11.74 -14.60
C LEU A 3 -31.55 11.10 -15.27
N PRO A 4 -31.78 11.36 -16.58
CA PRO A 4 -32.81 10.67 -17.35
C PRO A 4 -32.48 9.18 -17.51
N GLU A 5 -33.47 8.37 -17.87
CA GLU A 5 -33.24 6.95 -18.19
C GLU A 5 -32.22 6.79 -19.34
N PRO A 6 -31.36 5.75 -19.29
CA PRO A 6 -30.40 5.50 -20.37
C PRO A 6 -31.15 5.12 -21.66
N LYS A 7 -30.69 5.63 -22.80
CA LYS A 7 -31.32 5.36 -24.11
C LYS A 7 -31.17 3.91 -24.59
N ASP A 8 -30.06 3.29 -24.21
CA ASP A 8 -29.64 1.95 -24.61
C ASP A 8 -28.72 1.34 -23.54
N PHE A 9 -28.35 0.08 -23.73
CA PHE A 9 -27.44 -0.60 -22.81
C PHE A 9 -26.02 -0.04 -22.86
N ILE A 10 -25.58 0.50 -24.01
CA ILE A 10 -24.29 1.21 -24.11
C ILE A 10 -24.22 2.33 -23.08
N GLU A 11 -25.23 3.20 -23.03
CA GLU A 11 -25.29 4.32 -22.11
C GLU A 11 -25.42 3.86 -20.66
N GLU A 12 -26.26 2.85 -20.39
CA GLU A 12 -26.41 2.26 -19.07
C GLU A 12 -25.07 1.74 -18.51
N GLU A 13 -24.36 0.95 -19.31
CA GLU A 13 -23.06 0.38 -18.97
C GLU A 13 -21.96 1.45 -18.94
N SER A 14 -22.02 2.47 -19.80
CA SER A 14 -21.08 3.61 -19.75
C SER A 14 -21.18 4.36 -18.43
N ARG A 15 -22.41 4.62 -17.94
CA ARG A 15 -22.63 5.24 -16.62
C ARG A 15 -22.14 4.35 -15.49
N ARG A 16 -22.32 3.01 -15.59
CA ARG A 16 -21.78 2.05 -14.62
C ARG A 16 -20.24 2.07 -14.61
N ARG A 17 -19.60 2.04 -15.77
CA ARG A 17 -18.13 2.09 -15.93
C ARG A 17 -17.55 3.42 -15.45
N LEU A 18 -18.23 4.54 -15.71
CA LEU A 18 -17.81 5.85 -15.21
C LEU A 18 -17.73 5.87 -13.67
N PHE A 19 -18.74 5.35 -12.98
CA PHE A 19 -18.70 5.20 -11.53
C PHE A 19 -17.46 4.41 -11.07
N TRP A 20 -17.19 3.27 -11.72
CA TRP A 20 -16.04 2.44 -11.37
C TRP A 20 -14.68 3.07 -11.72
N MET A 21 -14.61 3.95 -12.73
CA MET A 21 -13.41 4.74 -12.99
C MET A 21 -13.20 5.80 -11.91
N ILE A 22 -14.25 6.44 -11.40
CA ILE A 22 -14.17 7.36 -10.27
C ILE A 22 -13.71 6.61 -9.01
N TYR A 23 -14.28 5.42 -8.75
CA TYR A 23 -13.84 4.52 -7.69
C TYR A 23 -12.34 4.21 -7.80
N LEU A 24 -11.88 3.80 -8.98
CA LEU A 24 -10.47 3.51 -9.22
C LEU A 24 -9.58 4.72 -8.93
N LEU A 25 -9.97 5.91 -9.40
CA LEU A 25 -9.22 7.15 -9.15
C LEU A 25 -9.14 7.49 -7.66
N ASP A 26 -10.25 7.38 -6.93
CA ASP A 26 -10.29 7.59 -5.49
C ASP A 26 -9.34 6.62 -4.76
N ARG A 27 -9.32 5.35 -5.17
CA ARG A 27 -8.39 4.37 -4.60
C ARG A 27 -6.93 4.76 -4.86
N TYR A 28 -6.54 5.03 -6.11
CA TYR A 28 -5.15 5.36 -6.41
C TYR A 28 -4.69 6.70 -5.84
N ALA A 29 -5.58 7.69 -5.71
CA ALA A 29 -5.27 8.96 -5.05
C ALA A 29 -5.05 8.78 -3.54
N THR A 30 -5.74 7.82 -2.91
CA THR A 30 -5.76 7.71 -1.43
C THR A 30 -4.82 6.63 -0.88
N ILE A 31 -4.58 5.53 -1.59
CA ILE A 31 -3.76 4.40 -1.05
C ILE A 31 -2.31 4.78 -0.70
N ALA A 32 -1.82 5.92 -1.21
CA ALA A 32 -0.51 6.47 -0.96
C ALA A 32 -0.51 7.62 0.06
N THR A 33 -1.63 7.88 0.75
CA THR A 33 -1.83 8.94 1.73
C THR A 33 -2.35 8.39 3.07
N ALA A 34 -2.32 9.21 4.12
CA ALA A 34 -2.97 8.93 5.39
C ALA A 34 -4.49 9.24 5.38
N PHE A 35 -5.05 9.66 4.25
CA PHE A 35 -6.46 10.06 4.15
C PHE A 35 -7.41 8.86 4.09
N GLU A 36 -8.68 9.14 4.37
CA GLU A 36 -9.78 8.20 4.14
C GLU A 36 -10.20 8.26 2.67
N PHE A 37 -10.73 7.14 2.17
CA PHE A 37 -11.31 7.10 0.83
C PHE A 37 -12.54 8.01 0.75
N ALA A 38 -12.70 8.73 -0.37
CA ALA A 38 -13.87 9.58 -0.56
C ALA A 38 -15.14 8.75 -0.77
N LEU A 39 -15.03 7.58 -1.42
CA LEU A 39 -16.13 6.64 -1.61
C LEU A 39 -16.00 5.51 -0.59
N ASP A 40 -16.90 5.46 0.40
CA ASP A 40 -16.97 4.33 1.32
C ASP A 40 -17.50 3.09 0.59
N ASP A 41 -16.71 2.03 0.61
CA ASP A 41 -17.00 0.70 0.09
C ASP A 41 -18.38 0.16 0.56
N ARG A 42 -18.83 0.52 1.78
CA ARG A 42 -20.11 0.11 2.37
C ARG A 42 -21.34 0.80 1.79
N GLU A 43 -21.14 1.96 1.17
CA GLU A 43 -22.21 2.78 0.58
C GLU A 43 -22.40 2.47 -0.92
N ILE A 44 -21.58 1.57 -1.47
CA ILE A 44 -21.62 1.22 -2.90
C ILE A 44 -22.72 0.19 -3.14
N ASP A 45 -23.85 0.67 -3.67
CA ASP A 45 -24.90 -0.18 -4.24
C ASP A 45 -24.82 -0.15 -5.77
N ARG A 46 -23.84 -0.85 -6.34
CA ARG A 46 -23.64 -0.93 -7.78
C ARG A 46 -23.12 -2.29 -8.24
N SER A 47 -23.60 -2.77 -9.39
CA SER A 47 -23.04 -3.96 -10.02
C SER A 47 -21.71 -3.68 -10.71
N LEU A 48 -20.87 -4.71 -10.78
CA LEU A 48 -19.60 -4.69 -11.49
C LEU A 48 -19.83 -4.47 -12.99
N PRO A 49 -18.85 -3.89 -13.72
CA PRO A 49 -18.97 -3.72 -15.16
C PRO A 49 -18.98 -5.08 -15.87
N CYS A 50 -19.62 -5.17 -17.04
CA CYS A 50 -19.55 -6.37 -17.87
C CYS A 50 -18.26 -6.37 -18.71
N ARG A 51 -17.94 -7.48 -19.37
CA ARG A 51 -16.83 -7.57 -20.33
C ARG A 51 -17.04 -6.70 -21.57
N ASP A 52 -15.93 -6.24 -22.16
CA ASP A 52 -15.92 -5.19 -23.20
C ASP A 52 -16.70 -5.59 -24.48
N ASP A 53 -16.67 -6.85 -24.87
CA ASP A 53 -17.40 -7.34 -26.06
C ASP A 53 -18.92 -7.29 -25.89
N LEU A 54 -19.45 -7.57 -24.69
CA LEU A 54 -20.88 -7.45 -24.40
C LEU A 54 -21.31 -5.99 -24.39
N TRP A 55 -20.48 -5.12 -23.80
CA TRP A 55 -20.70 -3.68 -23.83
C TRP A 55 -20.71 -3.19 -25.28
N MET A 56 -19.66 -3.41 -26.06
CA MET A 56 -19.57 -2.92 -27.46
C MET A 56 -20.68 -3.48 -28.37
N ALA A 57 -21.19 -4.67 -28.10
CA ALA A 57 -22.29 -5.28 -28.85
C ALA A 57 -23.68 -4.78 -28.45
N ASN A 58 -23.80 -3.82 -27.51
CA ASN A 58 -25.07 -3.35 -26.94
C ASN A 58 -25.94 -4.50 -26.39
N ARG A 59 -25.30 -5.56 -25.89
CA ARG A 59 -25.99 -6.76 -25.39
C ARG A 59 -26.29 -6.59 -23.91
N LYS A 60 -27.55 -6.31 -23.59
CA LYS A 60 -28.00 -6.18 -22.19
C LYS A 60 -27.75 -7.46 -21.41
N VAL A 61 -27.04 -7.33 -20.29
CA VAL A 61 -26.69 -8.41 -19.37
C VAL A 61 -26.72 -7.92 -17.93
N GLU A 62 -26.95 -8.86 -17.02
CA GLU A 62 -26.79 -8.64 -15.59
C GLU A 62 -25.41 -9.11 -15.13
N THR A 63 -24.85 -8.40 -14.16
CA THR A 63 -23.52 -8.67 -13.61
C THR A 63 -23.59 -8.75 -12.09
N LYS A 64 -22.62 -9.44 -11.52
CA LYS A 64 -22.46 -9.57 -10.07
C LYS A 64 -22.46 -8.19 -9.38
N TRP A 65 -23.15 -8.10 -8.25
CA TRP A 65 -23.11 -6.91 -7.40
C TRP A 65 -21.76 -6.78 -6.69
N PHE A 66 -21.25 -5.56 -6.56
CA PHE A 66 -20.05 -5.34 -5.76
C PHE A 66 -20.38 -5.65 -4.29
N THR A 67 -19.56 -6.50 -3.68
CA THR A 67 -19.75 -6.92 -2.29
C THR A 67 -18.46 -6.72 -1.54
N THR A 68 -18.50 -5.88 -0.52
CA THR A 68 -17.45 -5.88 0.50
C THR A 68 -17.67 -7.14 1.33
N HIS A 69 -16.71 -8.07 1.36
CA HIS A 69 -16.74 -9.32 2.15
C HIS A 69 -16.75 -9.09 3.68
N SER A 70 -17.54 -8.13 4.17
CA SER A 70 -17.65 -7.68 5.56
C SER A 70 -18.98 -8.06 6.18
N PHE A 71 -19.92 -8.56 5.37
CA PHE A 71 -21.24 -9.00 5.82
C PHE A 71 -21.21 -10.51 6.10
N PRO A 72 -21.74 -10.98 7.23
CA PRO A 72 -21.95 -12.40 7.47
C PRO A 72 -22.74 -13.01 6.30
N GLU A 73 -22.28 -14.13 5.77
CA GLU A 73 -22.93 -14.89 4.67
C GLU A 73 -24.42 -15.20 4.94
N ALA A 74 -24.89 -15.07 6.19
CA ALA A 74 -26.25 -15.32 6.60
C ALA A 74 -27.30 -14.32 6.08
N GLU A 75 -26.91 -13.11 5.67
CA GLU A 75 -27.84 -12.08 5.13
C GLU A 75 -27.57 -11.70 3.67
N ALA A 76 -26.51 -12.25 3.07
CA ALA A 76 -26.28 -12.13 1.64
C ALA A 76 -27.34 -12.96 0.92
N VAL A 77 -28.42 -12.30 0.47
CA VAL A 77 -29.31 -12.83 -0.58
C VAL A 77 -28.41 -13.47 -1.65
N PRO A 78 -28.69 -14.69 -2.15
CA PRO A 78 -27.87 -15.34 -3.16
C PRO A 78 -28.01 -14.56 -4.48
N ARG A 79 -27.38 -13.38 -4.56
CA ARG A 79 -27.28 -12.53 -5.76
C ARG A 79 -26.10 -12.95 -6.63
N ASN A 80 -25.43 -14.04 -6.27
CA ASN A 80 -24.25 -14.56 -6.96
C ASN A 80 -24.67 -15.74 -7.84
N ASP A 81 -25.57 -15.49 -8.79
CA ASP A 81 -25.90 -16.48 -9.82
C ASP A 81 -24.66 -16.71 -10.70
N LEU A 82 -24.29 -17.97 -10.93
CA LEU A 82 -23.18 -18.37 -11.82
C LEU A 82 -23.28 -17.74 -13.22
N ASN A 83 -24.50 -17.39 -13.66
CA ASN A 83 -24.73 -16.69 -14.93
C ASN A 83 -24.22 -15.23 -14.92
N THR A 84 -24.20 -14.57 -13.76
CA THR A 84 -23.76 -13.16 -13.65
C THR A 84 -22.24 -13.01 -13.62
N THR A 85 -21.51 -14.05 -13.19
CA THR A 85 -20.04 -14.06 -13.18
C THR A 85 -19.46 -14.33 -14.56
N ALA A 86 -20.17 -15.06 -15.43
CA ALA A 86 -19.80 -15.31 -16.82
C ALA A 86 -19.75 -14.04 -17.69
N HIS A 87 -20.37 -12.95 -17.24
CA HIS A 87 -20.39 -11.66 -17.92
C HIS A 87 -19.30 -10.70 -17.44
N LEU A 88 -18.50 -11.08 -16.45
CA LEU A 88 -17.42 -10.24 -15.92
C LEU A 88 -16.19 -10.30 -16.81
N GLY A 89 -15.42 -9.21 -16.80
CA GLY A 89 -14.15 -9.11 -17.51
C GLY A 89 -13.02 -8.69 -16.58
N ALA A 90 -11.82 -8.49 -17.15
CA ALA A 90 -10.65 -8.06 -16.37
C ALA A 90 -10.89 -6.80 -15.54
N PHE A 91 -11.72 -5.86 -16.03
CA PHE A 91 -12.03 -4.62 -15.28
C PHE A 91 -12.82 -4.90 -14.00
N SER A 92 -13.77 -5.83 -14.05
CA SER A 92 -14.58 -6.24 -12.90
C SER A 92 -13.70 -6.83 -11.80
N TYR A 93 -12.79 -7.74 -12.17
CA TYR A 93 -11.84 -8.34 -11.23
C TYR A 93 -10.82 -7.31 -10.71
N TYR A 94 -10.46 -6.33 -11.54
CA TYR A 94 -9.57 -5.25 -11.12
C TYR A 94 -10.22 -4.40 -10.00
N ILE A 95 -11.52 -4.10 -10.14
CA ILE A 95 -12.28 -3.42 -9.08
C ILE A 95 -12.33 -4.27 -7.80
N GLU A 96 -12.56 -5.58 -7.90
CA GLU A 96 -12.60 -6.44 -6.73
C GLU A 96 -11.29 -6.46 -5.94
N VAL A 97 -10.14 -6.56 -6.62
CA VAL A 97 -8.83 -6.51 -5.93
C VAL A 97 -8.52 -5.13 -5.36
N LEU A 98 -9.03 -4.06 -5.96
CA LEU A 98 -8.97 -2.72 -5.36
C LEU A 98 -9.81 -2.61 -4.08
N GLY A 99 -10.95 -3.31 -3.99
CA GLY A 99 -11.71 -3.44 -2.75
C GLY A 99 -10.91 -4.14 -1.64
N ILE A 100 -10.18 -5.21 -1.97
CA ILE A 100 -9.26 -5.87 -1.01
C ILE A 100 -8.13 -4.93 -0.60
N LEU A 101 -7.53 -4.20 -1.56
CA LEU A 101 -6.51 -3.18 -1.28
C LEU A 101 -7.03 -2.09 -0.35
N SER A 102 -8.30 -1.69 -0.49
CA SER A 102 -8.95 -0.70 0.36
C SER A 102 -9.04 -1.19 1.81
N LYS A 103 -9.44 -2.45 2.01
CA LYS A 103 -9.46 -3.09 3.35
C LYS A 103 -8.07 -3.18 3.97
N ILE A 104 -7.05 -3.51 3.16
CA ILE A 104 -5.65 -3.56 3.61
C ILE A 104 -5.17 -2.15 4.00
N HIS A 105 -5.50 -1.13 3.21
CA HIS A 105 -5.16 0.26 3.52
C HIS A 105 -5.75 0.68 4.87
N THR A 106 -7.05 0.48 5.07
CA THR A 106 -7.72 0.80 6.35
C THR A 106 -7.10 0.02 7.51
N PHE A 107 -6.78 -1.26 7.33
CA PHE A 107 -6.09 -2.08 8.34
C PHE A 107 -4.73 -1.50 8.71
N LEU A 108 -3.88 -1.20 7.73
CA LEU A 108 -2.52 -0.74 7.98
C LEU A 108 -2.47 0.68 8.57
N LYS A 109 -3.51 1.49 8.37
CA LYS A 109 -3.66 2.81 9.01
C LYS A 109 -3.90 2.71 10.52
N GLN A 110 -4.45 1.60 11.01
CA GLN A 110 -4.77 1.47 12.43
C GLN A 110 -3.47 1.35 13.25
N PRO A 111 -3.33 2.13 14.33
CA PRO A 111 -2.22 1.97 15.26
C PRO A 111 -2.25 0.58 15.90
N VAL A 112 -1.06 0.02 16.17
CA VAL A 112 -0.92 -1.20 16.98
C VAL A 112 0.18 -1.00 18.01
N ASN A 113 -0.11 -1.30 19.28
CA ASN A 113 0.89 -1.25 20.33
C ASN A 113 1.67 -2.57 20.35
N ILE A 114 2.83 -2.58 19.72
CA ILE A 114 3.69 -3.77 19.62
C ILE A 114 4.31 -4.20 20.96
N GLY A 115 4.14 -3.44 22.04
CA GLY A 115 4.52 -3.84 23.39
C GLY A 115 3.47 -4.67 24.12
N VAL A 116 2.25 -4.77 23.57
CA VAL A 116 1.11 -5.49 24.15
C VAL A 116 0.82 -6.74 23.32
N VAL A 117 0.86 -7.91 23.97
CA VAL A 117 0.64 -9.21 23.30
C VAL A 117 -0.73 -9.28 22.64
N GLU A 118 -1.79 -8.88 23.33
CA GLU A 118 -3.16 -8.93 22.81
C GLU A 118 -3.33 -8.07 21.54
N ASP A 119 -2.72 -6.88 21.50
CA ASP A 119 -2.78 -5.99 20.34
C ASP A 119 -2.04 -6.59 19.14
N VAL A 120 -0.87 -7.21 19.38
CA VAL A 120 -0.11 -7.93 18.36
C VAL A 120 -0.90 -9.13 17.84
N GLU A 121 -1.49 -9.95 18.71
CA GLU A 121 -2.30 -11.10 18.31
C GLU A 121 -3.51 -10.67 17.46
N ARG A 122 -4.22 -9.63 17.87
CA ARG A 122 -5.35 -9.07 17.11
C ARG A 122 -4.92 -8.57 15.73
N TRP A 123 -3.77 -7.90 15.65
CA TRP A 123 -3.20 -7.45 14.39
C TRP A 123 -2.83 -8.64 13.49
N GLN A 124 -2.19 -9.67 14.04
CA GLN A 124 -1.81 -10.89 13.31
C GLN A 124 -3.02 -11.66 12.78
N LEU A 125 -4.09 -11.77 13.58
CA LEU A 125 -5.36 -12.36 13.16
C LEU A 125 -5.97 -11.60 11.98
N ARG A 126 -6.05 -10.27 12.09
CA ARG A 126 -6.59 -9.42 11.00
C ARG A 126 -5.72 -9.49 9.73
N TYR A 127 -4.41 -9.54 9.89
CA TYR A 127 -3.47 -9.73 8.78
C TYR A 127 -3.69 -11.08 8.07
N LYS A 128 -3.83 -12.18 8.83
CA LYS A 128 -4.13 -13.52 8.28
C LYS A 128 -5.48 -13.54 7.55
N GLU A 129 -6.49 -12.86 8.08
CA GLU A 129 -7.80 -12.75 7.43
C GLU A 129 -7.69 -12.06 6.05
N LEU A 130 -6.93 -10.97 5.96
CA LEU A 130 -6.69 -10.25 4.70
C LEU A 130 -5.86 -11.07 3.71
N ASP A 131 -4.85 -11.81 4.18
CA ASP A 131 -4.07 -12.73 3.33
C ASP A 131 -4.94 -13.85 2.76
N ASN A 132 -5.80 -14.44 3.60
CA ASN A 132 -6.76 -15.45 3.19
C ASN A 132 -7.78 -14.90 2.19
N MET A 133 -8.25 -13.66 2.38
CA MET A 133 -9.15 -12.99 1.44
C MET A 133 -8.48 -12.80 0.07
N LEU A 134 -7.24 -12.31 0.05
CA LEU A 134 -6.47 -12.08 -1.19
C LEU A 134 -6.17 -13.40 -1.92
N THR A 135 -5.80 -14.43 -1.16
CA THR A 135 -5.51 -15.78 -1.66
C THR A 135 -6.78 -16.46 -2.21
N SER A 136 -7.88 -16.40 -1.48
CA SER A 136 -9.17 -16.96 -1.89
C SER A 136 -9.71 -16.26 -3.14
N TRP A 137 -9.60 -14.93 -3.21
CA TRP A 137 -9.95 -14.18 -4.40
C TRP A 137 -9.13 -14.62 -5.61
N LYS A 138 -7.80 -14.79 -5.44
CA LYS A 138 -6.91 -15.22 -6.52
C LYS A 138 -7.26 -16.61 -7.05
N TYR A 139 -7.55 -17.56 -6.17
CA TYR A 139 -7.98 -18.92 -6.54
C TYR A 139 -9.40 -18.96 -7.12
N GLY A 140 -10.27 -18.03 -6.72
CA GLY A 140 -11.63 -17.90 -7.25
C GLY A 140 -11.71 -17.27 -8.64
N LEU A 141 -10.62 -16.73 -9.18
CA LEU A 141 -10.60 -16.16 -10.53
C LEU A 141 -10.83 -17.24 -11.60
N PRO A 142 -11.62 -16.93 -12.65
CA PRO A 142 -11.70 -17.80 -13.83
C PRO A 142 -10.32 -18.11 -14.40
N ALA A 143 -10.16 -19.33 -14.95
CA ALA A 143 -8.87 -19.80 -15.47
C ALA A 143 -8.28 -18.91 -16.57
N GLU A 144 -9.10 -18.11 -17.25
CA GLU A 144 -8.65 -17.07 -18.17
C GLU A 144 -7.88 -15.96 -17.45
N PHE A 145 -8.40 -15.38 -16.37
CA PHE A 145 -7.78 -14.26 -15.65
C PHE A 145 -6.80 -14.70 -14.55
N SER A 146 -6.88 -15.94 -14.08
CA SER A 146 -6.00 -16.42 -13.01
C SER A 146 -4.56 -16.62 -13.49
N ASN A 147 -4.38 -17.13 -14.71
CA ASN A 147 -3.06 -17.48 -15.24
C ASN A 147 -2.41 -16.28 -15.96
N MET A 148 -1.51 -15.61 -15.26
CA MET A 148 -0.68 -14.53 -15.80
C MET A 148 0.17 -14.98 -17.00
N GLY A 149 0.54 -16.26 -17.08
CA GLY A 149 1.25 -16.83 -18.22
C GLY A 149 0.52 -16.68 -19.56
N LYS A 150 -0.81 -16.56 -19.54
CA LYS A 150 -1.61 -16.30 -20.75
C LYS A 150 -1.37 -14.91 -21.35
N ILE A 151 -0.87 -13.96 -20.55
CA ILE A 151 -0.47 -12.64 -21.03
C ILE A 151 0.73 -12.75 -21.97
N PHE A 152 1.62 -13.68 -21.72
CA PHE A 152 2.87 -13.83 -22.47
C PHE A 152 2.72 -14.68 -23.75
N GLN A 153 1.52 -15.21 -24.04
CA GLN A 153 1.33 -16.08 -25.21
C GLN A 153 1.26 -15.28 -26.52
N PRO A 154 2.13 -15.57 -27.51
CA PRO A 154 2.15 -14.87 -28.79
C PRO A 154 0.84 -15.11 -29.57
N GLY A 155 0.24 -14.03 -30.06
CA GLY A 155 -1.03 -14.10 -30.81
C GLY A 155 -2.30 -14.06 -29.94
N SER A 156 -2.20 -13.80 -28.63
CA SER A 156 -3.36 -13.48 -27.80
C SER A 156 -3.98 -12.16 -28.26
N ARG A 157 -4.96 -12.24 -29.16
CA ARG A 157 -5.64 -11.11 -29.82
C ARG A 157 -6.49 -10.26 -28.87
N ASN A 158 -6.61 -10.64 -27.59
CA ASN A 158 -7.46 -10.01 -26.58
C ASN A 158 -6.69 -9.46 -25.36
N LEU A 159 -5.39 -9.18 -25.52
CA LEU A 159 -4.58 -8.57 -24.47
C LEU A 159 -4.94 -7.09 -24.28
N SER A 160 -5.61 -6.81 -23.17
CA SER A 160 -6.01 -5.46 -22.75
C SER A 160 -5.05 -4.93 -21.68
N CYS A 161 -4.79 -3.62 -21.69
CA CYS A 161 -4.07 -2.92 -20.63
C CYS A 161 -4.72 -3.17 -19.27
N THR A 162 -6.04 -3.33 -19.22
CA THR A 162 -6.80 -3.67 -18.02
C THR A 162 -6.37 -4.99 -17.41
N TRP A 163 -6.01 -5.98 -18.22
CA TRP A 163 -5.57 -7.28 -17.72
C TRP A 163 -4.14 -7.20 -17.16
N VAL A 164 -3.25 -6.45 -17.80
CA VAL A 164 -1.93 -6.13 -17.22
C VAL A 164 -2.11 -5.42 -15.88
N MET A 165 -3.00 -4.42 -15.82
CA MET A 165 -3.30 -3.67 -14.60
C MET A 165 -3.93 -4.53 -13.50
N LEU A 166 -4.78 -5.50 -13.84
CA LEU A 166 -5.33 -6.47 -12.89
C LEU A 166 -4.22 -7.19 -12.13
N HIS A 167 -3.25 -7.78 -12.85
CA HIS A 167 -2.15 -8.50 -12.22
C HIS A 167 -1.16 -7.57 -11.51
N ALA A 168 -0.84 -6.41 -12.11
CA ALA A 168 0.03 -5.41 -11.50
C ALA A 168 -0.53 -4.93 -10.15
N THR A 169 -1.84 -4.71 -10.10
CA THR A 169 -2.55 -4.30 -8.87
C THR A 169 -2.58 -5.43 -7.86
N TYR A 170 -2.89 -6.66 -8.27
CA TYR A 170 -2.83 -7.82 -7.38
C TYR A 170 -1.47 -7.94 -6.69
N HIS A 171 -0.37 -7.88 -7.43
CA HIS A 171 0.97 -7.96 -6.86
C HIS A 171 1.31 -6.73 -6.00
N THR A 172 0.81 -5.54 -6.35
CA THR A 172 0.93 -4.35 -5.49
C THR A 172 0.19 -4.54 -4.16
N THR A 173 -0.99 -5.15 -4.18
CA THR A 173 -1.78 -5.47 -2.99
C THR A 173 -1.08 -6.51 -2.10
N VAL A 174 -0.46 -7.54 -2.71
CA VAL A 174 0.41 -8.50 -2.01
C VAL A 174 1.57 -7.76 -1.32
N ILE A 175 2.28 -6.90 -2.04
CA ILE A 175 3.38 -6.10 -1.46
C ILE A 175 2.89 -5.24 -0.31
N ARG A 176 1.76 -4.54 -0.49
CA ARG A 176 1.19 -3.63 0.51
C ARG A 176 0.89 -4.36 1.82
N LEU A 177 0.23 -5.52 1.77
CA LEU A 177 -0.08 -6.31 2.96
C LEU A 177 1.18 -6.83 3.65
N HIS A 178 2.01 -7.57 2.92
CA HIS A 178 3.11 -8.34 3.53
C HIS A 178 4.30 -7.48 3.94
N SER A 179 4.52 -6.32 3.30
CA SER A 179 5.67 -5.46 3.62
C SER A 179 5.68 -4.99 5.09
N SER A 180 4.50 -4.79 5.70
CA SER A 180 4.34 -4.42 7.11
C SER A 180 4.88 -5.47 8.07
N ALA A 181 4.67 -6.76 7.75
CA ALA A 181 5.19 -7.90 8.51
C ALA A 181 6.65 -8.20 8.14
N ALA A 182 7.03 -8.00 6.88
CA ALA A 182 8.36 -8.31 6.38
C ALA A 182 9.43 -7.31 6.84
N TYR A 183 9.11 -6.02 6.87
CA TYR A 183 10.08 -4.95 7.10
C TYR A 183 9.57 -3.93 8.14
N PRO A 184 9.25 -4.36 9.38
CA PRO A 184 8.73 -3.46 10.40
C PRO A 184 9.75 -2.39 10.78
N THR A 185 9.31 -1.13 10.90
CA THR A 185 10.16 0.02 11.24
C THR A 185 10.56 0.07 12.71
N THR A 186 9.73 -0.54 13.56
CA THR A 186 9.93 -0.68 15.00
C THR A 186 9.73 -2.15 15.36
N ARG A 187 10.52 -2.67 16.29
CA ARG A 187 10.38 -4.04 16.77
C ARG A 187 10.08 -4.10 18.26
N SER A 188 9.49 -5.22 18.64
CA SER A 188 9.47 -5.69 20.01
C SER A 188 9.83 -7.19 20.01
N PRO A 189 10.18 -7.78 21.16
CA PRO A 189 10.37 -9.23 21.30
C PRO A 189 9.19 -10.08 20.80
N ILE A 190 7.99 -9.51 20.76
CA ILE A 190 6.75 -10.18 20.33
C ILE A 190 6.32 -9.76 18.91
N PHE A 191 6.97 -8.78 18.29
CA PHE A 191 6.70 -8.32 16.93
C PHE A 191 8.00 -8.24 16.13
N THR A 192 8.32 -9.38 15.49
CA THR A 192 9.55 -9.57 14.73
C THR A 192 9.27 -9.65 13.22
N PRO A 193 10.26 -9.28 12.38
CA PRO A 193 10.18 -9.38 10.93
C PRO A 193 9.91 -10.81 10.45
N SER A 194 8.99 -10.97 9.52
CA SER A 194 8.65 -12.27 8.92
C SER A 194 9.41 -12.54 7.62
N PHE A 195 10.16 -13.64 7.60
CA PHE A 195 10.83 -14.13 6.39
C PHE A 195 9.83 -14.56 5.31
N SER A 196 8.76 -15.24 5.69
CA SER A 196 7.76 -15.71 4.71
C SER A 196 6.98 -14.56 4.08
N ALA A 197 6.75 -13.48 4.84
CA ALA A 197 6.20 -12.26 4.29
C ALA A 197 7.18 -11.60 3.31
N SER A 198 8.49 -11.55 3.62
CA SER A 198 9.50 -10.99 2.70
C SER A 198 9.58 -11.77 1.39
N GLN A 199 9.54 -13.11 1.44
CA GLN A 199 9.50 -13.95 0.24
C GLN A 199 8.25 -13.70 -0.62
N ARG A 200 7.07 -13.51 -0.01
CA ARG A 200 5.85 -13.13 -0.75
C ARG A 200 6.01 -11.77 -1.44
N CYS A 201 6.60 -10.79 -0.76
CA CYS A 201 6.86 -9.49 -1.37
C CYS A 201 7.84 -9.59 -2.55
N LEU A 202 8.95 -10.34 -2.41
CA LEU A 202 9.94 -10.53 -3.47
C LEU A 202 9.34 -11.26 -4.68
N GLY A 203 8.59 -12.34 -4.46
CA GLY A 203 7.89 -13.04 -5.54
C GLY A 203 6.87 -12.14 -6.25
N ALA A 204 6.19 -11.23 -5.53
CA ALA A 204 5.33 -10.23 -6.15
C ALA A 204 6.12 -9.23 -7.01
N VAL A 205 7.30 -8.79 -6.57
CA VAL A 205 8.19 -7.94 -7.37
C VAL A 205 8.68 -8.64 -8.63
N GLU A 206 9.04 -9.91 -8.56
CA GLU A 206 9.46 -10.69 -9.74
C GLU A 206 8.34 -10.77 -10.79
N ASN A 207 7.09 -10.99 -10.35
CA ASN A 207 5.95 -10.97 -11.27
C ASN A 207 5.72 -9.56 -11.85
N ILE A 208 5.84 -8.50 -11.05
CA ILE A 208 5.75 -7.12 -11.59
C ILE A 208 6.87 -6.84 -12.60
N ALA A 209 8.09 -7.34 -12.36
CA ALA A 209 9.19 -7.22 -13.32
C ALA A 209 8.84 -7.91 -14.64
N ALA A 210 8.31 -9.14 -14.60
CA ALA A 210 7.86 -9.86 -15.80
C ALA A 210 6.73 -9.13 -16.55
N LEU A 211 5.74 -8.55 -15.84
CA LEU A 211 4.71 -7.72 -16.48
C LEU A 211 5.31 -6.48 -17.13
N THR A 212 6.28 -5.85 -16.47
CA THR A 212 6.95 -4.64 -16.94
C THR A 212 7.77 -4.92 -18.19
N GLU A 213 8.52 -6.03 -18.22
CA GLU A 213 9.29 -6.47 -19.37
C GLU A 213 8.36 -6.78 -20.56
N PHE A 214 7.26 -7.49 -20.30
CA PHE A 214 6.24 -7.73 -21.32
C PHE A 214 5.64 -6.43 -21.86
N ALA A 215 5.23 -5.52 -20.97
CA ALA A 215 4.63 -4.25 -21.35
C ALA A 215 5.60 -3.37 -22.15
N SER A 216 6.90 -3.41 -21.80
CA SER A 216 7.97 -2.71 -22.52
C SER A 216 8.16 -3.29 -23.92
N THR A 217 8.40 -4.60 -24.00
CA THR A 217 8.70 -5.32 -25.25
C THR A 217 7.56 -5.24 -26.26
N ASN A 218 6.32 -5.14 -25.79
CA ASN A 218 5.12 -5.09 -26.64
C ASN A 218 4.51 -3.67 -26.77
N GLY A 219 5.20 -2.63 -26.31
CA GLY A 219 4.79 -1.23 -26.52
C GLY A 219 3.54 -0.78 -25.74
N TYR A 220 3.21 -1.47 -24.65
CA TYR A 220 2.06 -1.14 -23.79
C TYR A 220 2.35 -0.07 -22.74
N LEU A 221 3.61 0.20 -22.38
CA LEU A 221 3.97 1.10 -21.28
C LEU A 221 3.25 2.46 -21.34
N GLN A 222 3.23 3.10 -22.51
CA GLN A 222 2.56 4.39 -22.72
C GLN A 222 1.04 4.38 -22.48
N ARG A 223 0.41 3.20 -22.42
CA ARG A 223 -1.04 3.01 -22.26
C ARG A 223 -1.47 2.61 -20.84
N LEU A 224 -0.53 2.32 -19.95
CA LEU A 224 -0.83 1.81 -18.60
C LEU A 224 -1.04 2.91 -17.54
N GLY A 225 -0.62 4.14 -17.84
CA GLY A 225 -0.92 5.33 -17.02
C GLY A 225 -0.18 5.42 -15.68
N PRO A 226 -0.49 6.44 -14.87
CA PRO A 226 0.12 6.67 -13.55
C PRO A 226 0.01 5.50 -12.56
N PRO A 227 -1.11 4.74 -12.47
CA PRO A 227 -1.22 3.59 -11.57
C PRO A 227 -0.15 2.50 -11.81
N PHE A 228 0.26 2.31 -13.06
CA PHE A 228 1.34 1.37 -13.37
C PHE A 228 2.71 1.91 -12.96
N ALA A 229 2.96 3.20 -13.19
CA ALA A 229 4.19 3.84 -12.69
C ALA A 229 4.29 3.73 -11.16
N PHE A 230 3.17 3.88 -10.45
CA PHE A 230 3.12 3.64 -9.02
C PHE A 230 3.49 2.21 -8.63
N THR A 231 2.96 1.21 -9.36
CA THR A 231 3.31 -0.20 -9.16
C THR A 231 4.82 -0.45 -9.31
N VAL A 232 5.42 0.07 -10.38
CA VAL A 232 6.87 -0.04 -10.65
C VAL A 232 7.70 0.63 -9.53
N TRP A 233 7.27 1.82 -9.08
CA TRP A 233 7.88 2.55 -7.98
C TRP A 233 7.84 1.76 -6.66
N VAL A 234 6.69 1.16 -6.33
CA VAL A 234 6.52 0.30 -5.15
C VAL A 234 7.48 -0.88 -5.17
N SER A 235 7.63 -1.55 -6.32
CA SER A 235 8.56 -2.67 -6.47
C SER A 235 10.02 -2.25 -6.29
N ALA A 236 10.45 -1.16 -6.92
CA ALA A 236 11.80 -0.63 -6.77
C ALA A 236 12.10 -0.25 -5.30
N ARG A 237 11.15 0.39 -4.62
CA ARG A 237 11.28 0.73 -3.19
C ARG A 237 11.40 -0.49 -2.31
N LEU A 238 10.59 -1.52 -2.54
CA LEU A 238 10.69 -2.75 -1.77
C LEU A 238 12.09 -3.38 -1.90
N LEU A 239 12.64 -3.43 -3.12
CA LEU A 239 14.00 -3.95 -3.33
C LEU A 239 15.07 -3.12 -2.63
N LEU A 240 14.92 -1.79 -2.59
CA LEU A 240 15.79 -0.92 -1.81
C LEU A 240 15.70 -1.22 -0.31
N VAL A 241 14.49 -1.40 0.22
CA VAL A 241 14.26 -1.76 1.63
C VAL A 241 14.89 -3.12 1.94
N HIS A 242 14.61 -4.13 1.12
CA HIS A 242 15.15 -5.48 1.29
C HIS A 242 16.68 -5.50 1.23
N GLY A 243 17.27 -4.93 0.18
CA GLY A 243 18.71 -4.87 0.00
C GLY A 243 19.43 -4.11 1.12
N SER A 244 18.83 -3.03 1.63
CA SER A 244 19.42 -2.22 2.70
C SER A 244 19.33 -2.82 4.10
N THR A 245 18.56 -3.88 4.31
CA THR A 245 18.39 -4.43 5.66
C THR A 245 18.53 -5.92 5.82
N VAL A 246 18.32 -6.70 4.77
CA VAL A 246 18.44 -8.15 4.81
C VAL A 246 19.73 -8.55 4.13
N GLU A 247 19.91 -8.16 2.86
CA GLU A 247 21.01 -8.66 2.02
C GLU A 247 22.29 -7.82 2.09
N HIS A 248 22.21 -6.59 2.62
CA HIS A 248 23.30 -5.61 2.60
C HIS A 248 23.88 -5.38 1.20
N LYS A 249 23.05 -5.59 0.17
CA LYS A 249 23.38 -5.47 -1.24
C LYS A 249 22.12 -5.10 -2.03
N LEU A 250 22.24 -4.10 -2.90
CA LEU A 250 21.12 -3.69 -3.75
C LEU A 250 20.93 -4.61 -4.96
N SER A 251 19.67 -4.92 -5.27
CA SER A 251 19.30 -5.71 -6.45
C SER A 251 19.51 -4.92 -7.74
N GLN A 252 20.05 -5.59 -8.77
CA GLN A 252 20.22 -5.00 -10.11
C GLN A 252 18.88 -4.69 -10.80
N GLN A 253 17.78 -5.36 -10.40
CA GLN A 253 16.44 -5.08 -10.94
C GLN A 253 15.96 -3.66 -10.65
N ILE A 254 16.53 -2.97 -9.66
CA ILE A 254 16.17 -1.58 -9.34
C ILE A 254 16.49 -0.68 -10.54
N ALA A 255 17.62 -0.88 -11.21
CA ALA A 255 17.99 -0.11 -12.40
C ALA A 255 16.97 -0.29 -13.53
N PHE A 256 16.51 -1.53 -13.76
CA PHE A 256 15.45 -1.82 -14.74
C PHE A 256 14.15 -1.07 -14.44
N PHE A 257 13.73 -1.01 -13.16
CA PHE A 257 12.55 -0.24 -12.77
C PHE A 257 12.74 1.27 -12.92
N VAL A 258 13.94 1.80 -12.60
CA VAL A 258 14.27 3.22 -12.82
C VAL A 258 14.21 3.57 -14.30
N ASP A 259 14.77 2.75 -15.18
CA ASP A 259 14.73 2.96 -16.63
C ASP A 259 13.30 2.90 -17.16
N THR A 260 12.49 1.96 -16.66
CA THR A 260 11.06 1.89 -16.98
C THR A 260 10.32 3.17 -16.56
N LEU A 261 10.56 3.64 -15.33
CA LEU A 261 9.95 4.89 -14.83
C LEU A 261 10.39 6.11 -15.65
N ARG A 262 11.63 6.12 -16.15
CA ARG A 262 12.11 7.18 -17.04
C ARG A 262 11.33 7.20 -18.36
N VAL A 263 11.07 6.03 -18.95
CA VAL A 263 10.23 5.91 -20.16
C VAL A 263 8.81 6.38 -19.88
N LEU A 264 8.20 5.93 -18.78
CA LEU A 264 6.87 6.40 -18.36
C LEU A 264 6.84 7.90 -18.05
N GLY A 265 7.95 8.44 -17.54
CA GLY A 265 8.14 9.85 -17.18
C GLY A 265 8.04 10.82 -18.36
N ALA A 266 8.27 10.34 -19.59
CA ALA A 266 8.03 11.11 -20.80
C ALA A 266 6.54 11.45 -21.01
N PHE A 267 5.63 10.65 -20.43
CA PHE A 267 4.19 10.81 -20.56
C PHE A 267 3.52 11.29 -19.27
N TRP A 268 4.06 10.85 -18.12
CA TRP A 268 3.44 11.04 -16.81
C TRP A 268 4.43 11.72 -15.84
N PRO A 269 4.20 13.00 -15.47
CA PRO A 269 5.12 13.72 -14.59
C PRO A 269 5.42 13.02 -13.25
N VAL A 270 4.43 12.32 -12.69
CA VAL A 270 4.60 11.55 -11.46
C VAL A 270 5.61 10.40 -11.61
N ALA A 271 5.66 9.76 -12.79
CA ALA A 271 6.65 8.72 -13.07
C ALA A 271 8.06 9.30 -13.18
N GLN A 272 8.20 10.50 -13.77
CA GLN A 272 9.47 11.22 -13.80
C GLN A 272 9.95 11.59 -12.39
N ARG A 273 9.03 11.97 -11.50
CA ARG A 273 9.33 12.22 -10.08
C ARG A 273 9.84 10.95 -9.39
N TYR A 274 9.14 9.81 -9.55
CA TYR A 274 9.59 8.51 -9.03
C TYR A 274 10.99 8.13 -9.55
N CYS A 275 11.23 8.27 -10.85
CA CYS A 275 12.54 8.01 -11.45
C CYS A 275 13.63 8.86 -10.81
N SER A 276 13.40 10.16 -10.67
CA SER A 276 14.40 11.10 -10.15
C SER A 276 14.78 10.81 -8.70
N LEU A 277 13.79 10.43 -7.88
CA LEU A 277 14.01 10.07 -6.48
C LEU A 277 14.82 8.77 -6.34
N LEU A 278 14.46 7.71 -7.08
CA LEU A 278 15.23 6.47 -7.06
C LEU A 278 16.65 6.69 -7.58
N GLN A 279 16.82 7.47 -8.65
CA GLN A 279 18.14 7.77 -9.21
C GLN A 279 19.03 8.46 -8.17
N ARG A 280 18.50 9.48 -7.48
CA ARG A 280 19.23 10.16 -6.40
C ARG A 280 19.68 9.19 -5.30
N VAL A 281 18.80 8.31 -4.86
CA VAL A 281 19.11 7.30 -3.83
C VAL A 281 20.21 6.34 -4.29
N LEU A 282 20.16 5.89 -5.55
CA LEU A 282 21.17 5.00 -6.12
C LEU A 282 22.52 5.70 -6.30
N ASP A 283 22.53 6.97 -6.73
CA ASP A 283 23.75 7.74 -6.91
C ASP A 283 24.43 8.00 -5.54
N GLU A 284 23.66 8.39 -4.52
CA GLU A 284 24.18 8.57 -3.15
C GLU A 284 24.73 7.25 -2.56
N HIS A 285 24.10 6.11 -2.85
CA HIS A 285 24.62 4.80 -2.44
C HIS A 285 25.95 4.45 -3.13
N ARG A 286 26.05 4.69 -4.45
CA ARG A 286 27.30 4.45 -5.22
C ARG A 286 28.45 5.32 -4.73
N ASP A 287 28.18 6.59 -4.43
CA ASP A 287 29.18 7.52 -3.90
C ASP A 287 29.69 7.07 -2.53
N SER A 288 28.82 6.49 -1.70
CA SER A 288 29.22 5.96 -0.39
C SER A 288 30.10 4.72 -0.53
N GLU A 289 29.75 3.78 -1.41
CA GLU A 289 30.53 2.57 -1.67
C GLU A 289 31.96 2.92 -2.16
N GLN A 290 32.08 3.96 -2.99
CA GLN A 290 33.38 4.43 -3.49
C GLN A 290 34.25 5.12 -2.43
N LYS A 291 33.62 5.83 -1.47
CA LYS A 291 34.34 6.57 -0.42
C LYS A 291 34.83 5.68 0.73
N GLY A 292 34.38 4.43 0.81
CA GLY A 292 34.95 3.41 1.71
C GLY A 292 34.76 3.65 3.21
N ASP A 293 33.89 4.58 3.62
CA ASP A 293 33.89 5.10 5.00
C ASP A 293 33.23 4.17 6.04
N GLY A 294 32.69 3.01 5.65
CA GLY A 294 32.16 1.97 6.56
C GLY A 294 30.99 2.38 7.48
N ILE A 295 30.69 3.67 7.54
CA ILE A 295 29.54 4.26 8.22
C ILE A 295 28.39 4.16 7.23
N THR A 296 27.31 3.48 7.65
CA THR A 296 26.06 3.41 6.90
C THR A 296 25.73 4.79 6.33
N PRO A 297 25.68 4.96 5.00
CA PRO A 297 25.61 6.29 4.43
C PRO A 297 24.39 7.06 4.93
N SER A 298 24.43 8.38 4.85
CA SER A 298 23.24 9.24 4.95
C SER A 298 22.07 8.72 4.09
N SER A 299 22.36 7.97 3.00
CA SER A 299 21.39 7.27 2.19
C SER A 299 20.69 6.10 2.91
N VAL A 300 21.30 5.42 3.89
CA VAL A 300 20.60 4.46 4.78
C VAL A 300 19.57 5.16 5.66
N LYS A 301 19.83 6.41 6.08
CA LYS A 301 18.82 7.24 6.77
C LYS A 301 17.71 7.67 5.82
N ILE A 302 18.01 8.05 4.58
CA ILE A 302 17.02 8.38 3.53
C ILE A 302 16.22 7.14 3.11
N LEU A 303 16.85 5.97 3.01
CA LEU A 303 16.25 4.66 2.73
C LEU A 303 15.41 4.14 3.90
N ALA A 304 15.82 4.42 5.14
CA ALA A 304 15.02 4.19 6.34
C ALA A 304 13.85 5.18 6.45
N ASP A 305 14.03 6.43 6.00
CA ASP A 305 12.99 7.46 5.86
C ASP A 305 11.97 7.10 4.78
N MET A 306 12.39 6.46 3.69
CA MET A 306 11.49 5.90 2.68
C MET A 306 10.61 4.76 3.23
N ARG A 307 10.82 4.30 4.46
CA ARG A 307 9.91 3.38 5.16
C ARG A 307 8.89 4.11 6.03
N ARG A 308 9.09 5.40 6.29
CA ARG A 308 8.19 6.23 7.08
C ARG A 308 7.22 6.96 6.16
N THR A 309 6.00 7.13 6.66
CA THR A 309 4.93 7.96 6.10
C THR A 309 5.47 9.37 5.75
N ALA A 310 4.93 9.96 4.68
CA ALA A 310 5.22 11.27 4.10
C ALA A 310 5.40 12.39 5.13
N PHE A 311 4.68 12.30 6.25
CA PHE A 311 4.75 13.24 7.36
C PHE A 311 6.16 13.42 7.95
N ASP A 312 6.95 12.35 8.07
CA ASP A 312 8.32 12.43 8.61
C ASP A 312 9.33 12.92 7.57
N LEU A 313 9.05 12.68 6.28
CA LEU A 313 9.92 13.05 5.16
C LEU A 313 9.91 14.57 4.93
N ASP A 314 8.75 15.23 5.09
CA ASP A 314 8.62 16.70 4.97
C ASP A 314 9.38 17.43 6.11
N PHE A 315 9.34 16.90 7.33
CA PHE A 315 10.09 17.41 8.48
C PHE A 315 11.62 17.23 8.34
N LEU A 316 12.06 16.19 7.62
CA LEU A 316 13.49 15.88 7.42
C LEU A 316 14.08 16.59 6.20
N ILE A 317 13.31 16.74 5.11
CA ILE A 317 13.72 17.50 3.92
C ILE A 317 13.79 19.00 4.23
N SER A 318 12.85 19.54 5.02
CA SER A 318 12.87 20.94 5.46
C SER A 318 14.08 21.30 6.34
N ARG A 319 14.76 20.30 6.92
CA ARG A 319 15.94 20.46 7.77
C ARG A 319 17.27 20.16 7.08
N GLN A 320 17.29 19.80 5.78
CA GLN A 320 18.56 19.73 5.06
C GLN A 320 19.15 21.15 4.94
N PRO A 321 20.35 21.42 5.48
CA PRO A 321 20.96 22.73 5.34
C PRO A 321 21.28 22.92 3.87
N ARG A 322 20.59 23.86 3.21
CA ARG A 322 20.95 24.35 1.88
C ARG A 322 22.40 24.81 1.95
N HIS A 323 23.30 24.06 1.32
CA HIS A 323 24.68 24.49 1.17
C HIS A 323 24.69 25.77 0.31
N GLY A 324 24.86 26.92 0.97
CA GLY A 324 24.91 28.23 0.33
C GLY A 324 24.85 29.40 1.30
N MET A 325 26.03 29.85 1.74
CA MET A 325 26.42 31.17 2.32
C MET A 325 25.88 31.64 3.69
N HIS A 326 26.83 32.15 4.50
CA HIS A 326 26.72 32.79 5.83
C HIS A 326 25.71 33.97 5.88
N THR A 327 24.96 34.25 6.96
CA THR A 327 25.35 35.01 8.18
C THR A 327 24.13 35.31 9.09
N MET A 328 24.34 35.21 10.41
CA MET A 328 23.72 35.85 11.59
C MET A 328 22.20 36.13 11.79
N SER A 329 21.69 35.53 12.88
CA SER A 329 20.99 36.14 14.05
C SER A 329 19.46 36.07 14.18
N GLN A 330 19.10 35.82 15.45
CA GLN A 330 17.86 36.10 16.20
C GLN A 330 16.81 34.98 16.39
N LEU A 331 16.58 34.72 17.69
CA LEU A 331 15.46 33.99 18.26
C LEU A 331 14.14 34.70 17.95
N SER A 332 13.06 33.92 17.71
CA SER A 332 11.68 34.26 18.09
C SER A 332 10.82 32.99 18.03
N SER A 333 10.30 32.59 19.18
CA SER A 333 9.20 31.64 19.32
C SER A 333 7.90 32.38 19.05
N GLU A 334 7.15 31.97 18.04
CA GLU A 334 5.71 32.17 17.93
C GLU A 334 5.18 31.18 16.90
N ILE A 335 4.14 30.42 17.25
CA ILE A 335 3.43 29.50 16.36
C ILE A 335 2.33 30.32 15.68
N PRO A 336 2.32 30.47 14.34
CA PRO A 336 1.10 30.79 13.62
C PRO A 336 0.59 29.54 12.90
N ALA A 337 -0.70 29.24 13.07
CA ALA A 337 -1.42 28.29 12.24
C ALA A 337 -1.29 28.72 10.76
N ARG A 338 -0.40 28.05 10.02
CA ARG A 338 -0.15 28.31 8.61
C ARG A 338 -1.12 27.50 7.78
N ILE A 339 -2.04 28.16 7.09
CA ILE A 339 -2.78 27.57 5.98
C ILE A 339 -1.74 27.21 4.90
N PRO A 340 -1.62 25.93 4.49
CA PRO A 340 -0.54 25.53 3.60
C PRO A 340 -0.66 26.22 2.25
N ALA A 341 0.46 26.70 1.72
CA ALA A 341 0.51 27.27 0.38
C ALA A 341 0.32 26.17 -0.69
N ALA A 342 -0.14 26.52 -1.90
CA ALA A 342 -0.48 25.54 -2.94
C ALA A 342 0.70 24.62 -3.36
N ASN A 343 1.93 25.07 -3.14
CA ASN A 343 3.15 24.30 -3.33
C ASN A 343 3.48 23.35 -2.16
N GLU A 344 2.89 23.52 -0.97
CA GLU A 344 3.05 22.62 0.19
C GLU A 344 2.15 21.37 0.07
N LEU A 345 1.01 21.46 -0.63
CA LEU A 345 0.18 20.29 -0.96
C LEU A 345 0.85 19.32 -1.95
N GLU A 346 1.77 19.78 -2.80
CA GLU A 346 2.49 18.93 -3.77
C GLU A 346 3.53 17.99 -3.11
N TYR A 347 3.90 18.25 -1.85
CA TYR A 347 4.86 17.44 -1.08
C TYR A 347 4.21 16.34 -0.24
N LEU A 348 2.92 16.45 0.07
CA LEU A 348 2.19 15.54 0.95
C LEU A 348 1.81 14.19 0.31
N ASP A 349 1.73 14.11 -1.02
CA ASP A 349 0.85 13.14 -1.69
C ASP A 349 1.52 11.86 -2.23
N VAL A 350 2.80 11.60 -1.91
CA VAL A 350 3.61 10.60 -2.65
C VAL A 350 4.17 9.47 -1.78
N PHE A 351 4.12 9.57 -0.45
CA PHE A 351 5.01 8.80 0.42
C PHE A 351 4.35 7.93 1.52
N ASP A 352 3.02 7.90 1.71
CA ASP A 352 2.37 7.09 2.78
C ASP A 352 2.06 5.63 2.40
N PHE A 353 2.67 5.09 1.34
CA PHE A 353 2.41 3.70 0.92
C PHE A 353 2.91 2.62 1.89
N PHE A 354 3.62 2.96 2.97
CA PHE A 354 3.87 2.06 4.10
C PHE A 354 3.29 2.72 5.35
N ASN A 355 2.10 2.26 5.78
CA ASN A 355 1.51 2.75 7.02
C ASN A 355 2.09 1.87 8.13
N VAL A 356 2.53 2.51 9.19
CA VAL A 356 3.23 1.88 10.31
C VAL A 356 2.34 1.89 11.56
N PRO A 357 2.56 0.97 12.51
CA PRO A 357 2.01 1.07 13.85
C PRO A 357 2.29 2.44 14.47
N ARG A 358 1.26 3.26 14.68
CA ARG A 358 1.40 4.51 15.44
C ARG A 358 1.26 4.18 16.92
N LEU A 359 2.22 4.61 17.74
CA LEU A 359 2.09 4.54 19.19
C LEU A 359 1.06 5.59 19.64
N PRO A 360 0.30 5.34 20.73
CA PRO A 360 -0.47 6.40 21.37
C PRO A 360 0.47 7.55 21.73
N LEU A 361 0.11 8.77 21.35
CA LEU A 361 0.82 9.96 21.81
C LEU A 361 0.69 10.03 23.33
N ALA A 362 1.81 10.02 24.04
CA ALA A 362 1.83 10.30 25.47
C ALA A 362 1.37 11.76 25.68
N GLY A 363 0.08 11.95 25.96
CA GLY A 363 -0.48 13.29 26.16
C GLY A 363 -2.00 13.37 26.26
N ASP A 364 -2.76 12.46 25.63
CA ASP A 364 -4.24 12.49 25.71
C ASP A 364 -4.75 11.76 26.96
N SER A 365 -4.41 12.32 28.12
CA SER A 365 -5.25 12.16 29.31
C SER A 365 -6.46 13.07 29.11
N LEU A 366 -7.54 12.54 28.52
CA LEU A 366 -8.84 13.20 28.56
C LEU A 366 -9.20 13.47 30.02
N ALA A 367 -9.23 14.75 30.39
CA ALA A 367 -9.71 15.20 31.69
C ALA A 367 -11.19 14.84 31.83
N VAL A 368 -11.49 13.87 32.69
CA VAL A 368 -12.85 13.59 33.15
C VAL A 368 -13.25 14.76 34.09
N PRO A 369 -14.39 15.44 33.88
CA PRO A 369 -14.85 16.45 34.82
C PRO A 369 -15.32 15.77 36.11
N ASN A 370 -14.65 16.07 37.22
CA ASN A 370 -15.01 15.58 38.55
C ASN A 370 -16.19 16.41 39.10
N GLU A 371 -17.37 15.81 39.23
CA GLU A 371 -18.42 16.34 40.11
C GLU A 371 -18.12 15.97 41.57
N ALA A 372 -18.34 16.95 42.45
CA ALA A 372 -17.93 16.96 43.84
C ALA A 372 -18.80 16.10 44.75
N VAL A 373 -18.16 15.27 45.61
CA VAL A 373 -18.68 14.91 46.94
C VAL A 373 -17.53 14.81 47.94
N THR A 374 -17.66 15.55 49.03
CA THR A 374 -16.74 15.66 50.18
C THR A 374 -16.85 14.48 51.15
N HIS A 375 -15.72 13.98 51.71
CA HIS A 375 -15.47 13.70 53.15
C HIS A 375 -14.11 12.98 53.38
N PRO A 376 -13.53 12.99 54.62
CA PRO A 376 -12.09 13.13 54.82
C PRO A 376 -11.31 11.85 55.24
N ALA A 377 -10.02 11.87 54.89
CA ALA A 377 -8.83 11.26 55.53
C ALA A 377 -8.87 9.81 56.07
N MET A 378 -7.97 8.96 55.56
CA MET A 378 -6.98 8.22 56.37
C MET A 378 -5.90 7.54 55.51
N HIS A 379 -4.66 7.58 56.02
CA HIS A 379 -3.45 6.96 55.49
C HIS A 379 -3.58 5.44 55.25
N ALA A 380 -3.02 4.94 54.14
CA ALA A 380 -2.26 3.69 54.13
C ALA A 380 -1.40 3.58 52.85
N SER A 381 -0.09 3.51 53.08
CA SER A 381 0.98 3.18 52.15
C SER A 381 0.78 1.84 51.43
N SER A 382 0.92 1.83 50.11
CA SER A 382 1.36 0.66 49.35
C SER A 382 2.01 1.10 48.02
N ASN A 383 3.34 1.08 48.02
CA ASN A 383 4.16 1.17 46.81
C ASN A 383 3.98 -0.13 46.02
N VAL A 384 3.33 -0.06 44.86
CA VAL A 384 3.50 -1.05 43.79
C VAL A 384 3.63 -0.28 42.48
N ASN A 385 4.83 -0.30 41.92
CA ASN A 385 5.20 0.29 40.66
C ASN A 385 4.98 -0.74 39.54
N PRO A 386 4.06 -0.55 38.57
CA PRO A 386 3.99 -1.39 37.38
C PRO A 386 4.72 -0.68 36.24
N GLN A 387 6.05 -0.72 36.25
CA GLN A 387 6.86 -0.27 35.13
C GLN A 387 7.69 -1.45 34.63
N HIS A 388 7.09 -2.24 33.75
CA HIS A 388 7.78 -3.19 32.86
C HIS A 388 7.20 -3.00 31.46
N GLY A 389 7.56 -1.89 30.82
CA GLY A 389 7.41 -1.74 29.37
C GLY A 389 8.56 -2.48 28.70
N ILE A 390 8.23 -3.36 27.75
CA ILE A 390 9.22 -4.09 26.94
C ILE A 390 10.01 -3.08 26.09
N ALA A 391 11.34 -3.17 26.08
CA ALA A 391 12.20 -2.29 25.31
C ALA A 391 11.89 -2.39 23.80
N THR A 392 11.78 -1.23 23.13
CA THR A 392 11.50 -1.12 21.69
C THR A 392 12.70 -0.48 20.98
N ASP A 393 13.14 -1.10 19.88
CA ASP A 393 14.22 -0.59 19.04
C ASP A 393 13.65 0.14 17.82
N PHE A 394 14.17 1.33 17.52
CA PHE A 394 13.70 2.23 16.45
C PHE A 394 14.72 2.32 15.30
N ASN A 395 14.25 2.53 14.06
CA ASN A 395 15.08 2.80 12.87
C ASN A 395 16.13 1.72 12.57
N ILE A 396 15.69 0.46 12.53
CA ILE A 396 16.62 -0.67 12.42
C ILE A 396 17.13 -0.85 10.99
N THR A 397 18.45 -0.86 10.85
CA THR A 397 19.19 -1.01 9.60
C THR A 397 19.69 -2.44 9.34
N ASN A 398 19.39 -3.40 10.22
CA ASN A 398 19.80 -4.80 10.06
C ASN A 398 18.72 -5.78 10.53
N PHE A 399 18.20 -6.63 9.64
CA PHE A 399 17.22 -7.68 9.92
C PHE A 399 17.93 -9.05 9.96
N MET A 400 18.04 -9.67 11.13
CA MET A 400 18.24 -11.12 11.22
C MET A 400 16.87 -11.79 11.06
N MET A 401 16.58 -12.31 9.87
CA MET A 401 15.36 -13.08 9.61
C MET A 401 15.67 -14.56 9.86
N ASP A 402 15.12 -15.14 10.93
CA ASP A 402 15.17 -16.58 11.16
C ASP A 402 13.87 -17.23 10.68
N VAL A 403 14.01 -18.21 9.80
CA VAL A 403 12.88 -18.99 9.23
C VAL A 403 12.16 -19.78 10.33
N ASN A 404 12.88 -20.20 11.37
CA ASN A 404 12.34 -21.05 12.44
C ASN A 404 11.54 -20.26 13.49
N SER A 405 11.77 -18.95 13.60
CA SER A 405 11.04 -18.04 14.50
C SER A 405 9.88 -17.30 13.80
N ASP A 406 9.55 -17.67 12.57
CA ASP A 406 8.57 -16.95 11.75
C ASP A 406 7.15 -17.23 12.25
N TRP A 407 6.61 -16.29 13.05
CA TRP A 407 5.25 -16.36 13.60
C TRP A 407 4.18 -16.51 12.51
N PHE A 408 4.49 -16.11 11.27
CA PHE A 408 3.60 -16.30 10.13
C PHE A 408 3.42 -17.78 9.74
N LYS A 409 4.40 -18.64 10.04
CA LYS A 409 4.40 -20.09 9.72
C LYS A 409 4.04 -21.00 10.90
N GLN A 410 4.02 -20.48 12.13
CA GLN A 410 3.96 -21.31 13.34
C GLN A 410 2.61 -22.01 13.62
N GLU A 411 1.57 -21.77 12.82
CA GLU A 411 0.35 -22.58 12.84
C GLU A 411 0.27 -23.43 11.57
N GLY A 412 0.42 -24.74 11.73
CA GLY A 412 0.48 -25.75 10.67
C GLY A 412 -0.79 -25.94 9.85
N GLY A 413 -1.25 -24.89 9.17
CA GLY A 413 -2.13 -25.02 8.02
C GLY A 413 -1.30 -25.47 6.81
N LYS A 414 -1.56 -26.68 6.30
CA LYS A 414 -1.03 -27.12 5.00
C LYS A 414 -1.48 -26.10 3.94
N PHE A 415 -0.53 -25.34 3.40
CA PHE A 415 -0.71 -24.48 2.23
C PHE A 415 -0.79 -25.31 0.96
#